data_AF-A0A418WHI4-F1
#
_entry.id   AF-A0A418WHI4-F1
#
_cell.length_a   1.000
_cell.length_b   1.000
_cell.length_c   1.000
_cell.angle_alpha   90.00
_cell.angle_beta   90.00
_cell.angle_gamma   90.00
#
_symmetry.space_group_name_H-M   'P 1'
#
loop_
_entity.id
_entity.type
_entity.pdbx_description
1 polymer ?
#
loop_
_entity_poly.entity_id
_entity_poly.type
_entity_poly.pdbx_seq_one_letter_code
_entity_poly.pdbx_strand_id
1 'polypeptide(L)'
;MSLAVTLQRLAMGGLSLVSAPVLTRLAQLSPAVIEGKRLDPQLQTFAALQRNLFPIHRLTPSQGRALYRTAMKAFSVAPRRMAMVEDLTIPGEAGPLAARLYVPPGLSTPLPLTVYFHGGGFVLGDVEGYDSTCRYLADKARCAVLSVDYRLAPEHPMPAATIDAGAVWRFLVTHGQAMGFDIDRMAVGGDSAGGLLSAMVAIMARDAGITPPCHQLLIYPATDGRMNTRSARLYAKGFILEKELTDWFRAQCLGTLTDDDLALLAPLNAERLDGVAPATVVLAGFDPLYDEGRAYADRLRAAGVPVEVQDHADMLHGFVTFTGMIPSTRAALDRAIGALRRALWSGHAISFGKARPRSMLLPGSV
;
A
#
# COMPACT_ATOMS: atom_id res chain seq x y z
N MET A 1 19.61 20.73 9.11
CA MET A 1 18.14 20.57 8.90
C MET A 1 17.52 21.96 8.94
N SER A 2 16.72 22.37 7.96
CA SER A 2 16.19 23.75 7.94
C SER A 2 15.14 23.96 9.06
N LEU A 3 15.01 25.20 9.55
CA LEU A 3 14.04 25.59 10.57
C LEU A 3 12.60 25.19 10.19
N ALA A 4 12.26 25.30 8.91
CA ALA A 4 10.95 24.90 8.38
C ALA A 4 10.66 23.40 8.58
N VAL A 5 11.64 22.52 8.33
CA VAL A 5 11.47 21.06 8.52
C VAL A 5 11.31 20.73 10.01
N THR A 6 12.04 21.41 10.90
CA THR A 6 11.88 21.23 12.35
C THR A 6 10.48 21.65 12.82
N LEU A 7 9.98 22.80 12.36
CA LEU A 7 8.63 23.27 12.69
C LEU A 7 7.54 22.32 12.18
N GLN A 8 7.68 21.78 10.96
CA GLN A 8 6.77 20.76 10.43
C GLN A 8 6.77 19.48 11.27
N ARG A 9 7.93 19.03 11.76
CA ARG A 9 8.02 17.86 12.66
C ARG A 9 7.29 18.09 13.97
N LEU A 10 7.48 19.26 14.59
CA LEU A 10 6.76 19.62 15.81
C LEU A 10 5.25 19.71 15.56
N ALA A 11 4.83 20.27 14.43
CA ALA A 11 3.42 20.33 14.05
C ALA A 11 2.80 18.93 13.86
N MET A 12 3.52 17.98 13.24
CA MET A 12 3.05 16.57 13.13
C MET A 12 2.90 15.90 14.48
N GLY A 13 3.89 16.07 15.37
CA GLY A 13 3.82 15.53 16.73
C GLY A 13 2.66 16.13 17.53
N GLY A 14 2.37 17.42 17.35
CA GLY A 14 1.19 18.06 17.93
C GLY A 14 -0.11 17.50 17.35
N LEU A 15 -0.18 17.33 16.02
CA LEU A 15 -1.37 16.82 15.34
C LEU A 15 -1.68 15.37 15.74
N SER A 16 -0.68 14.51 15.91
CA SER A 16 -0.88 13.11 16.33
C SER A 16 -1.45 12.97 17.74
N LEU A 17 -1.30 13.98 18.59
CA LEU A 17 -1.88 14.04 19.93
C LEU A 17 -3.34 14.54 19.94
N VAL A 18 -3.85 15.06 18.82
CA VAL A 18 -5.24 15.51 18.71
C VAL A 18 -6.17 14.31 18.73
N SER A 19 -6.97 14.19 19.79
CA SER A 19 -7.88 13.06 19.95
C SER A 19 -9.01 13.08 18.91
N ALA A 20 -9.51 11.89 18.57
CA ALA A 20 -10.61 11.70 17.62
C ALA A 20 -11.88 12.53 17.99
N PRO A 21 -12.30 12.63 19.26
CA PRO A 21 -13.42 13.50 19.65
C PRO A 21 -13.17 15.00 19.37
N VAL A 22 -11.93 15.48 19.48
CA VAL A 22 -11.56 16.86 19.16
C VAL A 22 -11.66 17.10 17.65
N LEU A 23 -11.16 16.17 16.82
CA LEU A 23 -11.32 16.23 15.37
C LEU A 23 -12.80 16.30 14.96
N THR A 24 -13.67 15.50 15.62
CA THR A 24 -15.11 15.52 15.38
C THR A 24 -15.73 16.88 15.70
N ARG A 25 -15.39 17.50 16.84
CA ARG A 25 -15.93 18.82 17.23
C ARG A 25 -15.57 19.91 16.23
N LEU A 26 -14.34 19.87 15.69
CA LEU A 26 -13.91 20.82 14.65
C LEU A 26 -14.66 20.63 13.32
N ALA A 27 -15.02 19.39 12.96
CA ALA A 27 -15.74 19.09 11.71
C ALA A 27 -17.25 19.40 11.74
N GLN A 28 -17.87 19.45 12.91
CA GLN A 28 -19.32 19.64 13.06
C GLN A 28 -19.86 20.98 12.51
N LEU A 29 -18.99 21.90 12.09
CA LEU A 29 -19.40 23.18 11.52
C LEU A 29 -19.80 23.13 10.04
N SER A 30 -19.38 22.12 9.25
CA SER A 30 -19.78 21.93 7.83
C SER A 30 -19.33 20.57 7.26
N PRO A 31 -20.11 19.48 7.36
CA PRO A 31 -19.71 18.17 6.86
C PRO A 31 -19.66 18.14 5.32
N ALA A 32 -18.58 17.60 4.75
CA ALA A 32 -18.46 17.41 3.31
C ALA A 32 -19.43 16.32 2.84
N VAL A 33 -20.44 16.73 2.07
CA VAL A 33 -21.40 15.84 1.41
C VAL A 33 -21.28 16.08 -0.09
N ILE A 34 -20.85 15.06 -0.82
CA ILE A 34 -20.71 15.10 -2.28
C ILE A 34 -21.50 13.92 -2.82
N GLU A 35 -22.51 14.22 -3.65
CA GLU A 35 -23.34 13.21 -4.32
C GLU A 35 -23.97 12.19 -3.36
N GLY A 36 -24.44 12.67 -2.21
CA GLY A 36 -25.07 11.83 -1.19
C GLY A 36 -24.11 11.01 -0.33
N LYS A 37 -22.80 10.98 -0.65
CA LYS A 37 -21.76 10.43 0.23
C LYS A 37 -21.37 11.48 1.25
N ARG A 38 -21.18 11.06 2.50
CA ARG A 38 -20.73 11.92 3.60
C ARG A 38 -19.34 11.47 4.06
N LEU A 39 -18.38 12.38 4.05
CA LEU A 39 -17.03 12.11 4.54
C LEU A 39 -17.05 11.91 6.06
N ASP A 40 -16.25 10.97 6.56
CA ASP A 40 -16.03 10.82 7.99
C ASP A 40 -15.55 12.18 8.57
N PRO A 41 -16.24 12.73 9.59
CA PRO A 41 -15.91 14.04 10.14
C PRO A 41 -14.46 14.15 10.64
N GLN A 42 -13.90 13.08 11.20
CA GLN A 42 -12.53 13.07 11.70
C GLN A 42 -11.53 13.13 10.55
N LEU A 43 -11.81 12.39 9.46
CA LEU A 43 -11.02 12.45 8.24
C LEU A 43 -11.11 13.83 7.57
N GLN A 44 -12.28 14.46 7.57
CA GLN A 44 -12.44 15.80 7.03
C GLN A 44 -11.57 16.83 7.75
N THR A 45 -11.65 16.89 9.09
CA THR A 45 -10.80 17.79 9.88
C THR A 45 -9.33 17.49 9.67
N PHE A 46 -8.96 16.20 9.69
CA PHE A 46 -7.58 15.78 9.52
C PHE A 46 -7.04 16.22 8.15
N ALA A 47 -7.79 15.98 7.07
CA ALA A 47 -7.40 16.41 5.73
C ALA A 47 -7.21 17.93 5.66
N ALA A 48 -8.15 18.72 6.21
CA ALA A 48 -8.04 20.17 6.25
C ALA A 48 -6.77 20.67 6.97
N LEU A 49 -6.39 20.04 8.09
CA LEU A 49 -5.16 20.36 8.82
C LEU A 49 -3.91 19.91 8.05
N GLN A 50 -3.92 18.68 7.53
CA GLN A 50 -2.80 18.06 6.83
C GLN A 50 -2.37 18.88 5.61
N ARG A 51 -3.33 19.34 4.79
CA ARG A 51 -3.05 20.08 3.56
C ARG A 51 -2.31 21.39 3.81
N ASN A 52 -2.69 22.09 4.89
CA ASN A 52 -2.11 23.40 5.22
C ASN A 52 -0.72 23.25 5.86
N LEU A 53 -0.51 22.18 6.61
CA LEU A 53 0.74 21.96 7.33
C LEU A 53 1.81 21.24 6.49
N PHE A 54 1.39 20.44 5.49
CA PHE A 54 2.28 19.51 4.79
C PHE A 54 2.10 19.52 3.26
N PRO A 55 2.39 20.63 2.55
CA PRO A 55 2.29 20.70 1.10
C PRO A 55 3.48 19.98 0.42
N ILE A 56 3.45 18.64 0.40
CA ILE A 56 4.54 17.79 -0.12
C ILE A 56 4.93 18.14 -1.56
N HIS A 57 3.95 18.49 -2.41
CA HIS A 57 4.16 18.88 -3.81
C HIS A 57 5.02 20.14 -4.00
N ARG A 58 5.33 20.89 -2.93
CA ARG A 58 6.22 22.07 -2.95
C ARG A 58 7.65 21.75 -2.50
N LEU A 59 7.94 20.51 -2.16
CA LEU A 59 9.23 20.05 -1.66
C LEU A 59 10.00 19.31 -2.75
N THR A 60 11.32 19.18 -2.57
CA THR A 60 12.09 18.20 -3.34
C THR A 60 11.64 16.77 -2.98
N PRO A 61 11.82 15.77 -3.85
CA PRO A 61 11.51 14.38 -3.53
C PRO A 61 12.13 13.90 -2.22
N SER A 62 13.41 14.22 -1.98
CA SER A 62 14.11 13.86 -0.73
C SER A 62 13.50 14.49 0.53
N GLN A 63 13.10 15.75 0.47
CA GLN A 63 12.40 16.44 1.56
C GLN A 63 11.00 15.86 1.77
N GLY A 64 10.28 15.61 0.69
CA GLY A 64 8.98 14.94 0.69
C GLY A 64 9.03 13.57 1.37
N ARG A 65 10.02 12.73 1.02
CA ARG A 65 10.25 11.41 1.64
C ARG A 65 10.46 11.52 3.14
N ALA A 66 11.33 12.43 3.58
CA ALA A 66 11.60 12.63 5.01
C ALA A 66 10.37 13.12 5.78
N LEU A 67 9.57 14.02 5.20
CA LEU A 67 8.34 14.52 5.79
C LEU A 67 7.28 13.40 5.86
N TYR A 68 7.08 12.69 4.75
CA TYR A 68 6.13 11.59 4.64
C TYR A 68 6.45 10.47 5.65
N ARG A 69 7.71 10.01 5.73
CA ARG A 69 8.16 9.02 6.72
C ARG A 69 7.81 9.45 8.15
N THR A 70 8.04 10.72 8.47
CA THR A 70 7.74 11.25 9.80
C THR A 70 6.23 11.26 10.07
N ALA A 71 5.41 11.66 9.08
CA ALA A 71 3.95 11.63 9.18
C ALA A 71 3.43 10.21 9.39
N MET A 72 3.91 9.23 8.62
CA MET A 72 3.52 7.82 8.75
C MET A 72 3.82 7.29 10.15
N LYS A 73 5.01 7.56 10.69
CA LYS A 73 5.37 7.16 12.06
C LYS A 73 4.51 7.83 13.13
N ALA A 74 4.08 9.07 12.90
CA ALA A 74 3.28 9.83 13.87
C ALA A 74 1.81 9.41 13.90
N PHE A 75 1.22 9.04 12.75
CA PHE A 75 -0.23 8.84 12.62
C PHE A 75 -0.66 7.36 12.55
N SER A 76 0.29 6.46 12.33
CA SER A 76 0.02 5.01 12.28
C SER A 76 -0.32 4.43 13.65
N VAL A 77 -0.93 3.24 13.63
CA VAL A 77 -1.10 2.41 14.83
C VAL A 77 0.23 2.20 15.56
N ALA A 78 0.17 2.05 16.90
CA ALA A 78 1.34 1.66 17.66
C ALA A 78 1.90 0.32 17.13
N PRO A 79 3.22 0.19 16.98
CA PRO A 79 3.83 -1.00 16.39
C PRO A 79 3.50 -2.25 17.21
N ARG A 80 3.10 -3.32 16.52
CA ARG A 80 2.84 -4.63 17.15
C ARG A 80 4.15 -5.37 17.42
N ARG A 81 4.18 -6.13 18.52
CA ARG A 81 5.33 -6.97 18.87
C ARG A 81 5.49 -8.10 17.85
N MET A 82 6.65 -8.21 17.24
CA MET A 82 7.00 -9.31 16.33
C MET A 82 7.92 -10.32 17.03
N ALA A 83 7.88 -11.58 16.58
CA ALA A 83 8.89 -12.57 16.94
C ALA A 83 10.21 -12.33 16.20
N MET A 84 10.14 -11.80 14.98
CA MET A 84 11.30 -11.46 14.17
C MET A 84 11.03 -10.21 13.33
N VAL A 85 12.04 -9.36 13.22
CA VAL A 85 12.11 -8.22 12.30
C VAL A 85 13.52 -8.27 11.73
N GLU A 86 13.64 -8.52 10.43
CA GLU A 86 14.94 -8.77 9.78
C GLU A 86 15.01 -7.96 8.49
N ASP A 87 16.07 -7.17 8.34
CA ASP A 87 16.38 -6.49 7.09
C ASP A 87 17.04 -7.50 6.14
N LEU A 88 16.53 -7.57 4.92
CA LEU A 88 16.94 -8.50 3.87
C LEU A 88 17.35 -7.71 2.63
N THR A 89 18.22 -8.32 1.83
CA THR A 89 18.60 -7.83 0.52
C THR A 89 18.16 -8.83 -0.54
N ILE A 90 17.17 -8.47 -1.35
CA ILE A 90 16.63 -9.33 -2.40
C ILE A 90 17.33 -9.01 -3.73
N PRO A 91 17.80 -10.01 -4.49
CA PRO A 91 18.31 -9.78 -5.84
C PRO A 91 17.22 -9.18 -6.75
N GLY A 92 17.45 -7.98 -7.28
CA GLY A 92 16.66 -7.35 -8.33
C GLY A 92 17.40 -7.35 -9.67
N GLU A 93 16.69 -7.08 -10.77
CA GLU A 93 17.29 -7.09 -12.12
C GLU A 93 18.36 -6.02 -12.32
N ALA A 94 18.18 -4.85 -11.72
CA ALA A 94 19.11 -3.73 -11.82
C ALA A 94 20.04 -3.59 -10.60
N GLY A 95 20.02 -4.58 -9.69
CA GLY A 95 20.79 -4.54 -8.45
C GLY A 95 19.99 -5.01 -7.23
N PRO A 96 20.64 -5.05 -6.05
CA PRO A 96 20.01 -5.46 -4.80
C PRO A 96 18.89 -4.50 -4.37
N LEU A 97 17.79 -5.07 -3.88
CA LEU A 97 16.64 -4.36 -3.32
C LEU A 97 16.59 -4.58 -1.81
N ALA A 98 16.46 -3.50 -1.03
CA ALA A 98 16.24 -3.64 0.40
C ALA A 98 14.81 -4.10 0.68
N ALA A 99 14.65 -4.93 1.70
CA ALA A 99 13.35 -5.36 2.19
C ALA A 99 13.41 -5.60 3.70
N ARG A 100 12.25 -5.60 4.36
CA ARG A 100 12.15 -5.92 5.78
C ARG A 100 11.10 -7.01 6.00
N LEU A 101 11.53 -8.11 6.59
CA LEU A 101 10.71 -9.25 6.96
C LEU A 101 10.17 -9.08 8.38
N TYR A 102 8.86 -9.25 8.52
CA TYR A 102 8.16 -9.25 9.79
C TYR A 102 7.53 -10.61 10.03
N VAL A 103 7.82 -11.24 11.17
CA VAL A 103 7.18 -12.50 11.57
C VAL A 103 6.48 -12.33 12.91
N PRO A 104 5.15 -12.50 12.98
CA PRO A 104 4.40 -12.38 14.22
C PRO A 104 4.68 -13.60 15.12
N PRO A 105 4.54 -13.46 16.45
CA PRO A 105 4.77 -14.57 17.37
C PRO A 105 3.74 -15.68 17.20
N GLY A 106 4.17 -16.93 17.39
CA GLY A 106 3.29 -18.10 17.47
C GLY A 106 2.91 -18.75 16.14
N LEU A 107 3.59 -18.42 15.03
CA LEU A 107 3.46 -19.17 13.78
C LEU A 107 4.54 -20.25 13.66
N SER A 108 4.19 -21.38 13.06
CA SER A 108 5.12 -22.46 12.69
C SER A 108 5.38 -22.47 11.19
N THR A 109 6.61 -22.83 10.78
CA THR A 109 6.99 -23.00 9.37
C THR A 109 6.35 -24.25 8.75
N PRO A 110 6.07 -24.26 7.43
CA PRO A 110 6.29 -23.16 6.49
C PRO A 110 5.27 -22.02 6.71
N LEU A 111 5.75 -20.78 6.61
CA LEU A 111 4.97 -19.58 6.93
C LEU A 111 4.22 -19.08 5.69
N PRO A 112 2.91 -18.76 5.79
CA PRO A 112 2.25 -17.90 4.81
C PRO A 112 2.98 -16.56 4.74
N LEU A 113 3.06 -15.97 3.56
CA LEU A 113 3.78 -14.72 3.33
C LEU A 113 2.90 -13.73 2.56
N THR A 114 2.94 -12.47 2.95
CA THR A 114 2.46 -11.36 2.12
C THR A 114 3.62 -10.47 1.73
N VAL A 115 3.85 -10.28 0.44
CA VAL A 115 4.77 -9.27 -0.08
C VAL A 115 4.02 -7.95 -0.12
N TYR A 116 4.46 -6.97 0.68
CA TYR A 116 3.81 -5.68 0.81
C TYR A 116 4.59 -4.60 0.07
N PHE A 117 3.92 -3.93 -0.87
CA PHE A 117 4.44 -2.76 -1.58
C PHE A 117 3.78 -1.52 -1.02
N HIS A 118 4.59 -0.56 -0.56
CA HIS A 118 4.06 0.65 0.07
C HIS A 118 3.45 1.63 -0.95
N GLY A 119 2.54 2.48 -0.50
CA GLY A 119 2.07 3.64 -1.26
C GLY A 119 3.06 4.79 -1.28
N GLY A 120 2.65 5.91 -1.89
CA GLY A 120 3.48 7.13 -2.00
C GLY A 120 3.80 7.57 -3.43
N GLY A 121 2.94 7.21 -4.39
CA GLY A 121 3.05 7.68 -5.78
C GLY A 121 4.37 7.35 -6.45
N PHE A 122 5.01 6.22 -6.09
CA PHE A 122 6.33 5.79 -6.58
C PHE A 122 7.50 6.74 -6.26
N VAL A 123 7.26 7.78 -5.47
CA VAL A 123 8.26 8.82 -5.12
C VAL A 123 8.52 8.85 -3.61
N LEU A 124 7.51 8.54 -2.81
CA LEU A 124 7.52 8.56 -1.35
C LEU A 124 7.33 7.17 -0.78
N GLY A 125 7.48 7.07 0.54
CA GLY A 125 7.36 5.84 1.28
C GLY A 125 8.68 5.09 1.32
N ASP A 126 8.78 4.21 2.31
CA ASP A 126 9.90 3.31 2.56
C ASP A 126 9.47 2.32 3.65
N VAL A 127 10.28 1.28 3.85
CA VAL A 127 10.07 0.29 4.92
C VAL A 127 10.01 0.90 6.32
N GLU A 128 10.67 2.05 6.53
CA GLU A 128 10.68 2.75 7.82
C GLU A 128 9.34 3.44 8.13
N GLY A 129 8.71 4.07 7.13
CA GLY A 129 7.41 4.70 7.26
C GLY A 129 6.29 3.69 7.43
N TYR A 130 6.38 2.54 6.74
CA TYR A 130 5.36 1.50 6.76
C TYR A 130 5.53 0.46 7.86
N ASP A 131 6.57 0.57 8.70
CA ASP A 131 6.89 -0.42 9.73
C ASP A 131 5.70 -0.79 10.63
N SER A 132 4.96 0.22 11.10
CA SER A 132 3.81 -0.02 11.97
C SER A 132 2.64 -0.70 11.24
N THR A 133 2.40 -0.31 9.98
CA THR A 133 1.37 -0.93 9.12
C THR A 133 1.71 -2.38 8.82
N CYS A 134 2.95 -2.67 8.43
CA CYS A 134 3.40 -4.03 8.11
C CYS A 134 3.37 -4.95 9.35
N ARG A 135 3.78 -4.46 10.52
CA ARG A 135 3.63 -5.21 11.79
C ARG A 135 2.17 -5.48 12.12
N TYR A 136 1.30 -4.49 11.93
CA TYR A 136 -0.13 -4.63 12.19
C TYR A 136 -0.77 -5.65 11.25
N LEU A 137 -0.43 -5.60 9.97
CA LEU A 137 -0.86 -6.57 8.97
C LEU A 137 -0.37 -7.98 9.33
N ALA A 138 0.92 -8.15 9.62
CA ALA A 138 1.50 -9.44 9.99
C ALA A 138 0.78 -10.06 11.19
N ASP A 139 0.58 -9.28 12.26
CA ASP A 139 -0.11 -9.72 13.47
C ASP A 139 -1.58 -10.10 13.24
N LYS A 140 -2.30 -9.34 12.42
CA LYS A 140 -3.76 -9.51 12.23
C LYS A 140 -4.10 -10.52 11.15
N ALA A 141 -3.31 -10.56 10.07
CA ALA A 141 -3.40 -11.56 9.00
C ALA A 141 -2.85 -12.93 9.44
N ARG A 142 -2.01 -12.95 10.49
CA ARG A 142 -1.30 -14.15 10.94
C ARG A 142 -0.42 -14.71 9.84
N CYS A 143 0.41 -13.88 9.23
CA CYS A 143 1.38 -14.30 8.21
C CYS A 143 2.70 -13.55 8.40
N ALA A 144 3.76 -14.06 7.77
CA ALA A 144 4.95 -13.24 7.55
C ALA A 144 4.61 -12.10 6.57
N VAL A 145 5.28 -10.97 6.70
CA VAL A 145 5.16 -9.85 5.77
C VAL A 145 6.55 -9.42 5.32
N LEU A 146 6.78 -9.38 4.01
CA LEU A 146 8.00 -8.82 3.42
C LEU A 146 7.66 -7.44 2.84
N SER A 147 8.08 -6.38 3.53
CA SER A 147 7.93 -5.00 3.03
C SER A 147 9.09 -4.69 2.10
N VAL A 148 8.82 -4.26 0.86
CA VAL A 148 9.85 -4.05 -0.16
C VAL A 148 10.16 -2.57 -0.34
N ASP A 149 11.45 -2.22 -0.33
CA ASP A 149 11.97 -0.87 -0.61
C ASP A 149 12.36 -0.79 -2.10
N TYR A 150 11.35 -0.75 -2.96
CA TYR A 150 11.53 -0.72 -4.41
C TYR A 150 12.09 0.64 -4.87
N ARG A 151 12.74 0.68 -6.05
CA ARG A 151 13.33 1.93 -6.55
C ARG A 151 12.28 3.01 -6.80
N LEU A 152 12.60 4.23 -6.37
CA LEU A 152 11.70 5.38 -6.43
C LEU A 152 12.08 6.37 -7.53
N ALA A 153 11.06 7.02 -8.08
CA ALA A 153 11.20 8.17 -8.94
C ALA A 153 11.54 9.44 -8.13
N PRO A 154 12.21 10.44 -8.71
CA PRO A 154 12.64 10.53 -10.12
C PRO A 154 13.98 9.84 -10.44
N GLU A 155 14.72 9.34 -9.45
CA GLU A 155 16.02 8.67 -9.67
C GLU A 155 15.87 7.41 -10.53
N HIS A 156 14.73 6.73 -10.38
CA HIS A 156 14.34 5.57 -11.15
C HIS A 156 12.87 5.74 -11.59
N PRO A 157 12.60 6.40 -12.73
CA PRO A 157 11.24 6.60 -13.23
C PRO A 157 10.59 5.26 -13.59
N MET A 158 9.29 5.29 -13.89
CA MET A 158 8.57 4.11 -14.36
C MET A 158 9.25 3.55 -15.63
N PRO A 159 9.33 2.21 -15.82
CA PRO A 159 8.70 1.15 -15.04
C PRO A 159 9.57 0.53 -13.92
N ALA A 160 10.62 1.21 -13.41
CA ALA A 160 11.61 0.61 -12.50
C ALA A 160 10.98 -0.10 -11.28
N ALA A 161 10.04 0.56 -10.59
CA ALA A 161 9.34 -0.01 -9.43
C ALA A 161 8.54 -1.29 -9.77
N THR A 162 7.96 -1.34 -10.97
CA THR A 162 7.17 -2.49 -11.45
C THR A 162 8.08 -3.67 -11.80
N ILE A 163 9.25 -3.39 -12.39
CA ILE A 163 10.29 -4.40 -12.63
C ILE A 163 10.78 -4.99 -11.29
N ASP A 164 11.06 -4.12 -10.31
CA ASP A 164 11.51 -4.54 -8.97
C ASP A 164 10.49 -5.43 -8.27
N ALA A 165 9.20 -5.06 -8.32
CA ALA A 165 8.13 -5.85 -7.73
C ALA A 165 8.05 -7.27 -8.35
N GLY A 166 8.15 -7.37 -9.67
CA GLY A 166 8.20 -8.65 -10.38
C GLY A 166 9.45 -9.49 -10.04
N ALA A 167 10.61 -8.84 -9.89
CA ALA A 167 11.85 -9.50 -9.53
C ALA A 167 11.79 -10.10 -8.11
N VAL A 168 11.26 -9.36 -7.14
CA VAL A 168 11.03 -9.87 -5.78
C VAL A 168 10.10 -11.09 -5.80
N TRP A 169 9.01 -11.04 -6.58
CA TRP A 169 8.10 -12.18 -6.67
C TRP A 169 8.77 -13.42 -7.26
N ARG A 170 9.47 -13.28 -8.39
CA ARG A 170 10.23 -14.38 -9.03
C ARG A 170 11.25 -15.00 -8.07
N PHE A 171 11.98 -14.17 -7.34
CA PHE A 171 12.94 -14.62 -6.34
C PHE A 171 12.25 -15.48 -5.26
N LEU A 172 11.13 -15.02 -4.72
CA LEU A 172 10.41 -15.74 -3.66
C LEU A 172 9.74 -17.02 -4.15
N VAL A 173 9.21 -17.06 -5.38
CA VAL A 173 8.71 -18.32 -5.98
C VAL A 173 9.83 -19.36 -6.09
N THR A 174 11.05 -18.92 -6.42
CA THR A 174 12.20 -19.82 -6.62
C THR A 174 12.85 -20.26 -5.32
N HIS A 175 12.98 -19.35 -4.35
CA HIS A 175 13.79 -19.56 -3.14
C HIS A 175 12.98 -19.57 -1.83
N GLY A 176 11.70 -19.19 -1.88
CA GLY A 176 10.87 -18.97 -0.70
C GLY A 176 10.70 -20.22 0.17
N GLN A 177 10.59 -21.40 -0.45
CA GLN A 177 10.53 -22.66 0.30
C GLN A 177 11.80 -22.90 1.13
N ALA A 178 12.98 -22.62 0.57
CA ALA A 178 14.26 -22.73 1.28
C ALA A 178 14.39 -21.70 2.41
N MET A 179 13.73 -20.55 2.27
CA MET A 179 13.60 -19.54 3.31
C MET A 179 12.54 -19.93 4.37
N GLY A 180 11.79 -21.02 4.19
CA GLY A 180 10.77 -21.46 5.14
C GLY A 180 9.39 -20.82 4.93
N PHE A 181 9.15 -20.25 3.75
CA PHE A 181 7.82 -19.81 3.31
C PHE A 181 7.04 -20.93 2.63
N ASP A 182 5.73 -20.83 2.73
CA ASP A 182 4.79 -21.66 2.00
C ASP A 182 4.44 -20.97 0.68
N ILE A 183 5.01 -21.45 -0.42
CA ILE A 183 4.88 -20.83 -1.75
C ILE A 183 3.44 -20.83 -2.28
N ASP A 184 2.61 -21.77 -1.84
CA ASP A 184 1.19 -21.84 -2.22
C ASP A 184 0.32 -20.89 -1.37
N ARG A 185 0.86 -20.38 -0.27
CA ARG A 185 0.22 -19.39 0.62
C ARG A 185 0.98 -18.06 0.63
N MET A 186 1.45 -17.65 -0.56
CA MET A 186 2.02 -16.33 -0.79
C MET A 186 0.98 -15.38 -1.40
N ALA A 187 0.82 -14.19 -0.83
CA ALA A 187 -0.03 -13.13 -1.35
C ALA A 187 0.79 -11.87 -1.67
N VAL A 188 0.20 -10.98 -2.46
CA VAL A 188 0.70 -9.61 -2.65
C VAL A 188 -0.29 -8.62 -2.06
N GLY A 189 0.21 -7.50 -1.54
CA GLY A 189 -0.64 -6.43 -1.04
C GLY A 189 0.04 -5.08 -1.10
N GLY A 190 -0.77 -4.04 -1.17
CA GLY A 190 -0.25 -2.69 -1.19
C GLY A 190 -1.34 -1.66 -1.32
N ASP A 191 -0.97 -0.42 -1.07
CA ASP A 191 -1.89 0.70 -1.08
C ASP A 191 -1.49 1.76 -2.11
N SER A 192 -2.47 2.38 -2.78
CA SER A 192 -2.23 3.41 -3.79
C SER A 192 -1.29 2.89 -4.90
N ALA A 193 -0.11 3.50 -5.06
CA ALA A 193 0.97 3.04 -5.92
C ALA A 193 1.40 1.57 -5.64
N GLY A 194 1.46 1.15 -4.37
CA GLY A 194 1.76 -0.24 -4.02
C GLY A 194 0.64 -1.21 -4.41
N GLY A 195 -0.61 -0.72 -4.49
CA GLY A 195 -1.74 -1.45 -5.06
C GLY A 195 -1.53 -1.71 -6.56
N LEU A 196 -1.00 -0.73 -7.31
CA LEU A 196 -0.59 -0.93 -8.71
C LEU A 196 0.45 -2.05 -8.81
N LEU A 197 1.52 -1.97 -8.02
CA LEU A 197 2.61 -2.95 -8.05
C LEU A 197 2.11 -4.36 -7.73
N SER A 198 1.20 -4.48 -6.75
CA SER A 198 0.58 -5.75 -6.39
C SER A 198 -0.24 -6.35 -7.53
N ALA A 199 -1.07 -5.55 -8.20
CA ALA A 199 -1.84 -5.98 -9.36
C ALA A 199 -0.93 -6.40 -10.53
N MET A 200 0.13 -5.63 -10.78
CA MET A 200 1.12 -5.94 -11.82
C MET A 200 1.88 -7.23 -11.53
N VAL A 201 2.24 -7.53 -10.28
CA VAL A 201 2.86 -8.81 -9.93
C VAL A 201 1.92 -9.99 -10.26
N ALA A 202 0.62 -9.87 -9.98
CA ALA A 202 -0.34 -10.92 -10.31
C ALA A 202 -0.44 -11.17 -11.82
N ILE A 203 -0.43 -10.10 -12.63
CA ILE A 203 -0.41 -10.17 -14.10
C ILE A 203 0.89 -10.80 -14.58
N MET A 204 2.04 -10.30 -14.13
CA MET A 204 3.37 -10.79 -14.52
C MET A 204 3.59 -12.25 -14.17
N ALA A 205 3.11 -12.71 -13.00
CA ALA A 205 3.23 -14.11 -12.60
C ALA A 205 2.43 -15.03 -13.54
N ARG A 206 1.21 -14.61 -13.90
CA ARG A 206 0.36 -15.31 -14.88
C ARG A 206 1.05 -15.36 -16.25
N ASP A 207 1.53 -14.22 -16.74
CA ASP A 207 2.17 -14.12 -18.06
C ASP A 207 3.46 -14.96 -18.15
N ALA A 208 4.22 -15.02 -17.06
CA ALA A 208 5.45 -15.81 -16.98
C ALA A 208 5.22 -17.31 -16.74
N GLY A 209 3.97 -17.74 -16.47
CA GLY A 209 3.66 -19.14 -16.16
C GLY A 209 4.31 -19.64 -14.86
N ILE A 210 4.58 -18.75 -13.90
CA ILE A 210 5.12 -19.09 -12.58
C ILE A 210 4.00 -19.10 -11.53
N THR A 211 4.28 -19.63 -10.34
CA THR A 211 3.30 -19.65 -9.23
C THR A 211 2.71 -18.25 -8.99
N PRO A 212 1.40 -18.04 -9.20
CA PRO A 212 0.77 -16.75 -8.99
C PRO A 212 0.56 -16.51 -7.48
N PRO A 213 0.34 -15.26 -7.06
CA PRO A 213 -0.14 -15.00 -5.70
C PRO A 213 -1.45 -15.77 -5.46
N CYS A 214 -1.62 -16.34 -4.27
CA CYS A 214 -2.91 -16.90 -3.86
C CYS A 214 -3.98 -15.81 -3.68
N HIS A 215 -3.56 -14.55 -3.47
CA HIS A 215 -4.43 -13.40 -3.32
C HIS A 215 -3.69 -12.09 -3.62
N GLN A 216 -4.43 -11.09 -4.11
CA GLN A 216 -3.99 -9.70 -4.20
C GLN A 216 -4.86 -8.78 -3.33
N LEU A 217 -4.25 -8.13 -2.33
CA LEU A 217 -4.89 -7.13 -1.48
C LEU A 217 -4.60 -5.72 -2.04
N LEU A 218 -5.58 -5.15 -2.75
CA LEU A 218 -5.44 -3.88 -3.44
C LEU A 218 -6.17 -2.77 -2.69
N ILE A 219 -5.42 -1.92 -1.98
CA ILE A 219 -6.00 -0.85 -1.17
C ILE A 219 -5.98 0.45 -1.99
N TYR A 220 -7.16 0.96 -2.37
CA TYR A 220 -7.37 2.12 -3.24
C TYR A 220 -6.35 2.22 -4.40
N PRO A 221 -6.19 1.15 -5.20
CA PRO A 221 -5.07 1.03 -6.12
C PRO A 221 -5.11 2.10 -7.22
N ALA A 222 -3.94 2.61 -7.62
CA ALA A 222 -3.79 3.33 -8.88
C ALA A 222 -3.75 2.28 -10.02
N THR A 223 -4.66 2.33 -10.98
CA THR A 223 -4.81 1.28 -11.99
C THR A 223 -4.82 1.75 -13.43
N ASP A 224 -5.03 3.05 -13.71
CA ASP A 224 -4.98 3.59 -15.09
C ASP A 224 -3.77 4.49 -15.34
N GLY A 225 -3.30 5.19 -14.30
CA GLY A 225 -2.13 6.07 -14.39
C GLY A 225 -2.37 7.39 -15.14
N ARG A 226 -3.48 7.56 -15.88
CA ARG A 226 -3.83 8.80 -16.58
C ARG A 226 -4.52 9.86 -15.71
N MET A 227 -5.16 9.45 -14.61
CA MET A 227 -5.89 10.37 -13.69
C MET A 227 -6.99 11.21 -14.38
N ASN A 228 -7.70 10.63 -15.36
CA ASN A 228 -8.70 11.35 -16.18
C ASN A 228 -10.15 10.90 -15.94
N THR A 229 -10.40 10.14 -14.87
CA THR A 229 -11.72 9.65 -14.50
C THR A 229 -12.64 10.76 -13.95
N ARG A 230 -13.91 10.43 -13.72
CA ARG A 230 -14.85 11.36 -13.10
C ARG A 230 -14.47 11.61 -11.63
N SER A 231 -14.13 10.59 -10.86
CA SER A 231 -13.64 10.73 -9.48
C SER A 231 -12.39 11.58 -9.42
N ALA A 232 -11.46 11.44 -10.38
CA ALA A 232 -10.26 12.27 -10.45
C ALA A 232 -10.59 13.77 -10.60
N ARG A 233 -11.60 14.12 -11.40
CA ARG A 233 -12.08 15.52 -11.51
C ARG A 233 -12.85 15.97 -10.28
N LEU A 234 -13.71 15.12 -9.73
CA LEU A 234 -14.60 15.46 -8.62
C LEU A 234 -13.83 15.71 -7.31
N TYR A 235 -12.80 14.91 -7.05
CA TYR A 235 -11.99 14.98 -5.82
C TYR A 235 -10.64 15.67 -6.04
N ALA A 236 -10.50 16.41 -7.15
CA ALA A 236 -9.28 17.13 -7.53
C ALA A 236 -8.84 18.18 -6.49
N LYS A 237 -9.79 18.71 -5.70
CA LYS A 237 -9.55 19.75 -4.69
C LYS A 237 -10.32 19.46 -3.40
N GLY A 238 -9.75 19.84 -2.26
CA GLY A 238 -10.39 19.75 -0.94
C GLY A 238 -10.07 18.49 -0.11
N PHE A 239 -9.32 17.53 -0.68
CA PHE A 239 -8.95 16.26 -0.03
C PHE A 239 -7.42 16.11 0.14
N ILE A 240 -6.91 14.92 0.47
CA ILE A 240 -5.47 14.68 0.67
C ILE A 240 -4.75 14.55 -0.67
N LEU A 241 -5.23 13.66 -1.54
CA LEU A 241 -4.65 13.44 -2.87
C LEU A 241 -5.26 14.45 -3.86
N GLU A 242 -4.77 15.67 -3.87
CA GLU A 242 -5.23 16.71 -4.80
C GLU A 242 -4.53 16.65 -6.15
N LYS A 243 -5.11 17.36 -7.13
CA LYS A 243 -4.57 17.49 -8.48
C LYS A 243 -3.11 17.95 -8.47
N GLU A 244 -2.76 18.96 -7.67
CA GLU A 244 -1.38 19.47 -7.60
C GLU A 244 -0.41 18.40 -7.10
N LEU A 245 -0.85 17.53 -6.18
CA LEU A 245 -0.03 16.45 -5.67
C LEU A 245 0.08 15.29 -6.68
N THR A 246 -1.02 14.94 -7.37
CA THR A 246 -0.99 13.92 -8.42
C THR A 246 -0.17 14.35 -9.63
N ASP A 247 -0.27 15.62 -10.03
CA ASP A 247 0.54 16.21 -11.10
C ASP A 247 2.02 16.19 -10.72
N TRP A 248 2.34 16.51 -9.45
CA TRP A 248 3.71 16.44 -8.94
C TRP A 248 4.26 15.02 -8.99
N PHE A 249 3.51 14.02 -8.50
CA PHE A 249 3.91 12.61 -8.61
C PHE A 249 4.15 12.20 -10.07
N ARG A 250 3.19 12.52 -10.94
CA ARG A 250 3.27 12.23 -12.37
C ARG A 250 4.55 12.80 -12.99
N ALA A 251 4.86 14.07 -12.71
CA ALA A 251 6.06 14.72 -13.23
C ALA A 251 7.36 14.04 -12.77
N GLN A 252 7.40 13.46 -11.57
CA GLN A 252 8.57 12.69 -11.13
C GLN A 252 8.64 11.31 -11.80
N CYS A 253 7.50 10.65 -11.98
CA CYS A 253 7.42 9.25 -12.42
C CYS A 253 7.61 9.04 -13.92
N LEU A 254 7.22 10.02 -14.75
CA LEU A 254 7.23 9.88 -16.21
C LEU A 254 8.65 9.69 -16.76
N GLY A 255 9.64 10.44 -16.26
CA GLY A 255 10.94 10.52 -16.93
C GLY A 255 10.76 11.02 -18.37
N THR A 256 10.96 10.13 -19.35
CA THR A 256 10.73 10.40 -20.78
C THR A 256 9.42 9.81 -21.33
N LEU A 257 8.64 9.10 -20.50
CA LEU A 257 7.38 8.46 -20.89
C LEU A 257 6.29 9.50 -21.17
N THR A 258 5.34 9.10 -22.00
CA THR A 258 4.09 9.82 -22.29
C THR A 258 2.92 9.29 -21.46
N ASP A 259 1.78 9.96 -21.57
CA ASP A 259 0.53 9.51 -20.94
C ASP A 259 0.04 8.16 -21.46
N ASP A 260 0.28 7.87 -22.74
CA ASP A 260 -0.08 6.60 -23.37
C ASP A 260 0.87 5.49 -22.92
N ASP A 261 2.16 5.78 -22.75
CA ASP A 261 3.11 4.80 -22.20
C ASP A 261 2.74 4.39 -20.78
N LEU A 262 2.38 5.36 -19.91
CA LEU A 262 1.94 5.03 -18.55
C LEU A 262 0.69 4.16 -18.55
N ALA A 263 -0.23 4.42 -19.48
CA ALA A 263 -1.42 3.62 -19.56
C ALA A 263 -1.14 2.18 -19.96
N LEU A 264 -0.20 1.94 -20.88
CA LEU A 264 0.23 0.58 -21.25
C LEU A 264 0.88 -0.16 -20.07
N LEU A 265 1.47 0.56 -19.12
CA LEU A 265 2.05 0.00 -17.90
C LEU A 265 1.03 -0.21 -16.77
N ALA A 266 -0.22 0.24 -16.95
CA ALA A 266 -1.23 0.24 -15.91
C ALA A 266 -2.11 -1.04 -15.95
N PRO A 267 -2.40 -1.66 -14.80
CA PRO A 267 -3.11 -2.95 -14.75
C PRO A 267 -4.54 -2.87 -15.30
N LEU A 268 -5.20 -1.70 -15.24
CA LEU A 268 -6.52 -1.50 -15.85
C LEU A 268 -6.51 -1.68 -17.36
N ASN A 269 -5.37 -1.49 -18.02
CA ASN A 269 -5.24 -1.53 -19.47
C ASN A 269 -4.57 -2.81 -19.97
N ALA A 270 -4.29 -3.79 -19.10
CA ALA A 270 -3.80 -5.10 -19.51
C ALA A 270 -4.74 -5.75 -20.54
N GLU A 271 -4.19 -6.45 -21.53
CA GLU A 271 -4.98 -7.07 -22.60
C GLU A 271 -5.98 -8.11 -22.06
N ARG A 272 -5.50 -8.97 -21.16
CA ARG A 272 -6.29 -10.04 -20.51
C ARG A 272 -6.01 -10.13 -19.02
N LEU A 273 -7.06 -10.41 -18.25
CA LEU A 273 -6.99 -10.54 -16.79
C LEU A 273 -7.45 -11.91 -16.28
N ASP A 274 -7.84 -12.83 -17.14
CA ASP A 274 -8.19 -14.19 -16.71
C ASP A 274 -6.95 -14.95 -16.24
N GLY A 275 -7.13 -15.77 -15.21
CA GLY A 275 -6.06 -16.56 -14.60
C GLY A 275 -5.12 -15.79 -13.66
N VAL A 276 -5.36 -14.50 -13.38
CA VAL A 276 -4.64 -13.80 -12.30
C VAL A 276 -5.23 -14.17 -10.92
N ALA A 277 -4.48 -13.82 -9.86
CA ALA A 277 -4.86 -14.09 -8.47
C ALA A 277 -6.25 -13.51 -8.10
N PRO A 278 -7.05 -14.19 -7.25
CA PRO A 278 -8.22 -13.61 -6.59
C PRO A 278 -7.89 -12.29 -5.89
N ALA A 279 -8.84 -11.36 -5.84
CA ALA A 279 -8.58 -10.00 -5.38
C ALA A 279 -9.53 -9.53 -4.27
N THR A 280 -8.99 -8.77 -3.33
CA THR A 280 -9.77 -7.81 -2.53
C THR A 280 -9.43 -6.41 -3.00
N VAL A 281 -10.42 -5.67 -3.49
CA VAL A 281 -10.26 -4.28 -3.91
C VAL A 281 -10.95 -3.38 -2.90
N VAL A 282 -10.18 -2.60 -2.17
CA VAL A 282 -10.68 -1.63 -1.19
C VAL A 282 -10.76 -0.27 -1.86
N LEU A 283 -11.90 0.40 -1.77
CA LEU A 283 -12.14 1.70 -2.39
C LEU A 283 -12.48 2.75 -1.34
N ALA A 284 -11.99 3.97 -1.52
CA ALA A 284 -12.28 5.12 -0.67
C ALA A 284 -13.21 6.11 -1.40
N GLY A 285 -14.35 6.42 -0.80
CA GLY A 285 -15.43 7.16 -1.45
C GLY A 285 -15.09 8.60 -1.86
N PHE A 286 -14.11 9.22 -1.22
CA PHE A 286 -13.58 10.56 -1.51
C PHE A 286 -12.13 10.47 -2.01
N ASP A 287 -11.94 9.76 -3.11
CA ASP A 287 -10.63 9.45 -3.68
C ASP A 287 -10.63 9.67 -5.20
N PRO A 288 -9.69 10.45 -5.74
CA PRO A 288 -9.46 10.52 -7.19
C PRO A 288 -9.36 9.16 -7.89
N LEU A 289 -8.80 8.15 -7.22
CA LEU A 289 -8.58 6.80 -7.76
C LEU A 289 -9.81 5.89 -7.68
N TYR A 290 -10.93 6.36 -7.12
CA TYR A 290 -12.11 5.53 -6.88
C TYR A 290 -12.65 4.86 -8.16
N ASP A 291 -12.87 5.63 -9.23
CA ASP A 291 -13.47 5.12 -10.45
C ASP A 291 -12.53 4.14 -11.17
N GLU A 292 -11.21 4.39 -11.20
CA GLU A 292 -10.26 3.47 -11.84
C GLU A 292 -10.10 2.17 -11.05
N GLY A 293 -10.04 2.23 -9.72
CA GLY A 293 -10.02 1.04 -8.87
C GLY A 293 -11.31 0.21 -9.01
N ARG A 294 -12.47 0.87 -9.12
CA ARG A 294 -13.75 0.20 -9.41
C ARG A 294 -13.73 -0.45 -10.80
N ALA A 295 -13.28 0.27 -11.82
CA ALA A 295 -13.17 -0.25 -13.18
C ALA A 295 -12.25 -1.48 -13.25
N TYR A 296 -11.16 -1.50 -12.49
CA TYR A 296 -10.27 -2.66 -12.45
C TYR A 296 -10.93 -3.87 -11.79
N ALA A 297 -11.64 -3.66 -10.67
CA ALA A 297 -12.43 -4.72 -10.02
C ALA A 297 -13.48 -5.32 -10.96
N ASP A 298 -14.15 -4.47 -11.74
CA ASP A 298 -15.18 -4.90 -12.70
C ASP A 298 -14.55 -5.66 -13.90
N ARG A 299 -13.39 -5.22 -14.40
CA ARG A 299 -12.65 -5.96 -15.43
C ARG A 299 -12.17 -7.34 -14.94
N LEU A 300 -11.69 -7.44 -13.70
CA LEU A 300 -11.32 -8.72 -13.09
C LEU A 300 -12.51 -9.68 -13.02
N ARG A 301 -13.67 -9.20 -12.55
CA ARG A 301 -14.91 -9.99 -12.51
C ARG A 301 -15.36 -10.43 -13.89
N ALA A 302 -15.33 -9.54 -14.87
CA ALA A 302 -15.68 -9.86 -16.25
C ALA A 302 -14.76 -10.93 -16.85
N ALA A 303 -13.51 -11.02 -16.39
CA ALA A 303 -12.55 -12.05 -16.77
C ALA A 303 -12.67 -13.35 -15.93
N GLY A 304 -13.67 -13.46 -15.05
CA GLY A 304 -13.92 -14.66 -14.23
C GLY A 304 -13.06 -14.77 -12.97
N VAL A 305 -12.33 -13.72 -12.59
CA VAL A 305 -11.52 -13.70 -11.35
C VAL A 305 -12.43 -13.49 -10.14
N PRO A 306 -12.27 -14.24 -9.04
CA PRO A 306 -12.99 -13.96 -7.79
C PRO A 306 -12.56 -12.60 -7.19
N VAL A 307 -13.53 -11.70 -7.00
CA VAL A 307 -13.26 -10.34 -6.48
C VAL A 307 -14.22 -9.94 -5.37
N GLU A 308 -13.65 -9.65 -4.19
CA GLU A 308 -14.33 -8.95 -3.10
C GLU A 308 -14.06 -7.45 -3.24
N VAL A 309 -15.11 -6.62 -3.32
CA VAL A 309 -14.97 -5.16 -3.28
C VAL A 309 -15.42 -4.65 -1.91
N GLN A 310 -14.54 -3.93 -1.23
CA GLN A 310 -14.84 -3.24 0.02
C GLN A 310 -14.96 -1.74 -0.27
N ASP A 311 -16.19 -1.29 -0.47
CA ASP A 311 -16.51 0.09 -0.84
C ASP A 311 -16.75 0.95 0.41
N HIS A 312 -15.77 1.78 0.79
CA HIS A 312 -15.85 2.65 1.94
C HIS A 312 -16.26 4.07 1.52
N ALA A 313 -17.56 4.31 1.44
CA ALA A 313 -18.15 5.56 0.96
C ALA A 313 -17.74 6.82 1.74
N ASP A 314 -17.25 6.66 2.97
CA ASP A 314 -16.92 7.71 3.93
C ASP A 314 -15.40 7.92 4.13
N MET A 315 -14.56 7.17 3.40
CA MET A 315 -13.09 7.25 3.49
C MET A 315 -12.48 8.13 2.40
N LEU A 316 -11.27 8.64 2.66
CA LEU A 316 -10.44 9.37 1.70
C LEU A 316 -9.17 8.58 1.34
N HIS A 317 -8.48 9.02 0.28
CA HIS A 317 -7.22 8.42 -0.14
C HIS A 317 -6.16 8.40 0.99
N GLY A 318 -5.46 7.29 1.17
CA GLY A 318 -4.39 7.16 2.17
C GLY A 318 -4.88 6.81 3.58
N PHE A 319 -6.17 6.49 3.79
CA PHE A 319 -6.73 6.29 5.13
C PHE A 319 -5.98 5.24 5.98
N VAL A 320 -5.33 4.23 5.37
CA VAL A 320 -4.59 3.20 6.13
C VAL A 320 -3.38 3.75 6.89
N THR A 321 -2.95 4.96 6.53
CA THR A 321 -1.79 5.62 7.13
C THR A 321 -2.11 6.43 8.39
N PHE A 322 -3.39 6.59 8.74
CA PHE A 322 -3.85 7.35 9.92
C PHE A 322 -4.60 6.47 10.93
N THR A 323 -4.35 5.16 10.88
CA THR A 323 -5.04 4.12 11.66
C THR A 323 -4.77 4.19 13.16
N GLY A 324 -3.73 4.91 13.58
CA GLY A 324 -3.47 5.22 14.98
C GLY A 324 -4.45 6.23 15.56
N MET A 325 -4.88 7.19 14.74
CA MET A 325 -5.65 8.36 15.17
C MET A 325 -7.16 8.18 15.00
N ILE A 326 -7.59 7.59 13.88
CA ILE A 326 -9.00 7.59 13.46
C ILE A 326 -9.57 6.16 13.50
N PRO A 327 -10.47 5.82 14.44
CA PRO A 327 -10.96 4.44 14.61
C PRO A 327 -11.63 3.85 13.36
N SER A 328 -12.34 4.64 12.58
CA SER A 328 -13.03 4.18 11.37
C SER A 328 -12.05 3.72 10.28
N THR A 329 -10.91 4.41 10.13
CA THR A 329 -9.83 3.97 9.23
C THR A 329 -9.22 2.64 9.64
N ARG A 330 -9.05 2.41 10.96
CA ARG A 330 -8.57 1.15 11.52
C ARG A 330 -9.56 0.02 11.27
N ALA A 331 -10.86 0.29 11.42
CA ALA A 331 -11.90 -0.69 11.16
C ALA A 331 -11.95 -1.10 9.66
N ALA A 332 -11.73 -0.14 8.75
CA ALA A 332 -11.60 -0.42 7.33
C ALA A 332 -10.37 -1.29 7.03
N LEU A 333 -9.20 -0.96 7.59
CA LEU A 333 -8.00 -1.78 7.45
C LEU A 333 -8.18 -3.20 8.04
N ASP A 334 -8.88 -3.33 9.17
CA ASP A 334 -9.20 -4.63 9.78
C ASP A 334 -10.06 -5.51 8.87
N ARG A 335 -11.02 -4.94 8.13
CA ARG A 335 -11.81 -5.70 7.14
C ARG A 335 -10.95 -6.16 5.97
N ALA A 336 -10.07 -5.29 5.47
CA ALA A 336 -9.15 -5.60 4.38
C ALA A 336 -8.20 -6.74 4.77
N ILE A 337 -7.58 -6.66 5.96
CA ILE A 337 -6.72 -7.71 6.52
C ILE A 337 -7.51 -9.00 6.78
N GLY A 338 -8.77 -8.89 7.20
CA GLY A 338 -9.64 -10.05 7.36
C GLY A 338 -9.84 -10.85 6.07
N ALA A 339 -9.96 -10.18 4.92
CA ALA A 339 -10.05 -10.84 3.63
C ALA A 339 -8.73 -11.53 3.23
N LEU A 340 -7.60 -10.83 3.40
CA LEU A 340 -6.28 -11.42 3.19
C LEU A 340 -6.06 -12.66 4.06
N ARG A 341 -6.42 -12.61 5.35
CA ARG A 341 -6.34 -13.75 6.25
C ARG A 341 -7.17 -14.92 5.77
N ARG A 342 -8.41 -14.69 5.31
CA ARG A 342 -9.25 -15.77 4.76
C ARG A 342 -8.58 -16.43 3.56
N ALA A 343 -7.99 -15.65 2.67
CA ALA A 343 -7.31 -16.19 1.49
C ALA A 343 -6.07 -17.03 1.85
N LEU A 344 -5.20 -16.51 2.73
CA LEU A 344 -3.98 -17.20 3.18
C LEU A 344 -4.25 -18.47 3.97
N TRP A 345 -5.42 -18.61 4.59
CA TRP A 345 -5.76 -19.71 5.48
C TRP A 345 -6.94 -20.55 4.99
N SER A 346 -7.42 -20.32 3.77
CA SER A 346 -8.48 -21.15 3.18
C SER A 346 -8.01 -22.60 3.09
N GLY A 347 -8.82 -23.53 3.60
CA GLY A 347 -8.47 -24.97 3.65
C GLY A 347 -7.38 -25.35 4.67
N HIS A 348 -6.88 -24.41 5.48
CA HIS A 348 -5.77 -24.64 6.42
C HIS A 348 -6.12 -24.15 7.84
N ALA A 349 -5.98 -25.02 8.84
CA ALA A 349 -6.09 -24.60 10.24
C ALA A 349 -4.89 -23.73 10.66
N ILE A 350 -5.13 -22.68 11.44
CA ILE A 350 -4.05 -21.88 12.04
C ILE A 350 -3.39 -22.73 13.13
N SER A 351 -2.20 -23.26 12.85
CA SER A 351 -1.39 -24.00 13.81
C SER A 351 -0.50 -23.05 14.61
N PHE A 352 -0.47 -23.22 15.93
CA PHE A 352 0.38 -22.47 16.83
C PHE A 352 1.55 -23.34 17.29
N GLY A 353 2.77 -22.93 16.95
CA GLY A 353 4.01 -23.60 17.36
C GLY A 353 4.74 -22.83 18.47
N LYS A 354 5.48 -23.56 19.32
CA LYS A 354 6.41 -22.97 20.32
C LYS A 354 7.78 -22.61 19.73
N ALA A 355 8.08 -23.03 18.50
CA ALA A 355 9.35 -22.75 17.84
C ALA A 355 9.45 -21.28 17.45
N ARG A 356 10.57 -20.63 17.80
CA ARG A 356 10.91 -19.32 17.23
C ARG A 356 11.33 -19.54 15.77
N PRO A 357 10.91 -18.68 14.82
CA PRO A 357 11.49 -18.68 13.49
C PRO A 357 13.00 -18.53 13.62
N ARG A 358 13.77 -19.37 12.91
CA ARG A 358 15.22 -19.15 12.74
C ARG A 358 15.40 -17.97 11.79
N SER A 359 16.51 -17.23 11.92
CA SER A 359 16.92 -16.22 10.92
C SER A 359 16.95 -16.89 9.54
N MET A 360 16.35 -16.21 8.55
CA MET A 360 16.25 -16.72 7.19
C MET A 360 17.50 -16.32 6.42
N LEU A 361 18.46 -17.24 6.32
CA LEU A 361 19.63 -17.03 5.47
C LEU A 361 19.19 -17.09 4.00
N LEU A 362 19.54 -16.05 3.24
CA LEU A 362 19.32 -16.02 1.80
C LEU A 362 20.24 -17.05 1.13
N PRO A 363 19.75 -17.84 0.17
CA PRO A 363 20.62 -18.69 -0.64
C PRO A 363 21.65 -17.81 -1.38
N GLY A 364 22.94 -17.98 -1.08
CA GLY A 364 24.04 -17.31 -1.79
C GLY A 364 24.70 -16.11 -1.09
N SER A 365 24.38 -15.81 0.17
CA SER A 365 25.16 -14.85 0.97
C SER A 365 26.41 -15.52 1.55
N VAL A 366 27.48 -15.58 0.75
CA VAL A 366 28.87 -15.77 1.20
C VAL A 366 29.69 -14.56 0.74
#